data_AF-A0A4C1U276-F1
#
_entry.id   AF-A0A4C1U276-F1
#
_cell.length_a   1.000
_cell.length_b   1.000
_cell.length_c   1.000
_cell.angle_alpha   90.00
_cell.angle_beta   90.00
_cell.angle_gamma   90.00
#
_symmetry.space_group_name_H-M   'P 1'
#
loop_
_entity.id
_entity.type
_entity.pdbx_description
1 polymer ?
#
loop_
_entity_poly.entity_id
_entity_poly.type
_entity_poly.pdbx_seq_one_letter_code
_entity_poly.pdbx_strand_id
1 'polypeptide(L)'
;MKPDTSQQFRNLTRRLRDELNSSARFGELTKDDKYTVATYLDPRYKSYFFSSITTEQVEVKILNMTISRTRQSRELTNSTYDDSVSCVVYPKRRRTQIEDEVQPTSSSMMNSSFQLLESMLSTNEDQEISTTTNERDNLLLEIQSHFQEYKKEKRLNEDPLVWWKLNSHKYRNLLPLVRQYLSVPSSVASEQLFSEAGLIYVEHRKRLLGVKAAKLLFIKYNLPLLNFKY
;
A
#
# COMPACT_ATOMS: atom_id res chain seq x y z
N MET A 1 -23.02 12.92 48.75
CA MET A 1 -23.57 11.97 47.74
C MET A 1 -22.42 11.52 46.86
N LYS A 2 -22.14 10.21 46.76
CA LYS A 2 -21.12 9.69 45.84
C LYS A 2 -21.67 9.81 44.41
N PRO A 3 -20.90 10.34 43.43
CA PRO A 3 -21.37 10.41 42.06
C PRO A 3 -21.62 9.00 41.51
N ASP A 4 -22.76 8.82 40.81
CA ASP A 4 -23.13 7.55 40.19
C ASP A 4 -22.12 7.20 39.08
N THR A 5 -21.22 6.28 39.40
CA THR A 5 -20.13 5.82 38.52
C THR A 5 -20.68 5.25 37.21
N SER A 6 -21.91 4.73 37.21
CA SER A 6 -22.59 4.21 36.01
C SER A 6 -22.99 5.33 35.04
N GLN A 7 -23.42 6.48 35.56
CA GLN A 7 -23.75 7.64 34.73
C GLN A 7 -22.49 8.27 34.12
N GLN A 8 -21.40 8.33 34.88
CA GLN A 8 -20.10 8.79 34.37
C GLN A 8 -19.57 7.90 33.25
N PHE A 9 -19.65 6.57 33.41
CA PHE A 9 -19.23 5.62 32.38
C PHE A 9 -20.05 5.78 31.10
N ARG A 10 -21.39 5.87 31.20
CA ARG A 10 -22.27 6.08 30.05
C ARG A 10 -21.97 7.39 29.31
N ASN A 11 -21.66 8.46 30.04
CA ASN A 11 -21.26 9.74 29.45
C ASN A 11 -19.90 9.63 28.73
N LEU A 12 -18.93 8.92 29.31
CA LEU A 12 -17.64 8.64 28.67
C LEU A 12 -17.83 7.84 27.37
N THR A 13 -18.59 6.75 27.40
CA THR A 13 -18.84 5.93 26.20
C THR A 13 -19.52 6.74 25.11
N ARG A 14 -20.49 7.58 25.45
CA ARG A 14 -21.16 8.47 24.49
C ARG A 14 -20.16 9.45 23.87
N ARG A 15 -19.36 10.12 24.70
CA ARG A 15 -18.37 11.09 24.24
C ARG A 15 -17.31 10.46 23.35
N LEU A 16 -16.82 9.28 23.70
CA LEU A 16 -15.88 8.52 22.86
C LEU A 16 -16.49 8.14 21.52
N ARG A 17 -17.74 7.65 21.51
CA ARG A 17 -18.45 7.33 20.27
C ARG A 17 -18.63 8.57 19.39
N ASP A 18 -19.04 9.69 19.99
CA ASP A 18 -19.23 10.94 19.27
C ASP A 18 -17.90 11.47 18.71
N GLU A 19 -16.79 11.36 19.45
CA GLU A 19 -15.46 11.71 18.95
C GLU A 19 -14.96 10.78 17.84
N LEU A 20 -15.19 9.47 17.95
CA LEU A 20 -14.85 8.50 16.91
C LEU A 20 -15.63 8.75 15.62
N ASN A 21 -16.91 9.08 15.74
CA ASN A 21 -17.80 9.39 14.62
C ASN A 21 -17.68 10.85 14.16
N SER A 22 -17.01 11.70 14.93
CA SER A 22 -16.79 13.08 14.56
C SER A 22 -15.93 13.15 13.30
N SER A 23 -16.35 13.97 12.36
CA SER A 23 -15.61 14.19 11.13
C SER A 23 -14.21 14.79 11.37
N ALA A 24 -13.99 15.37 12.56
CA ALA A 24 -12.77 16.06 12.93
C ALA A 24 -11.54 15.16 13.14
N ARG A 25 -11.70 13.90 13.60
CA ARG A 25 -10.56 12.97 13.80
C ARG A 25 -10.48 11.84 12.78
N PHE A 26 -11.60 11.23 12.42
CA PHE A 26 -11.63 10.03 11.57
C PHE A 26 -12.54 10.15 10.34
N GLY A 27 -13.25 11.27 10.17
CA GLY A 27 -14.17 11.44 9.03
C GLY A 27 -13.49 11.48 7.67
N GLU A 28 -12.19 11.77 7.62
CA GLU A 28 -11.43 11.83 6.36
C GLU A 28 -10.73 10.51 6.02
N LEU A 29 -10.84 9.48 6.87
CA LEU A 29 -10.17 8.20 6.65
C LEU A 29 -10.65 7.52 5.36
N THR A 30 -11.92 7.72 4.99
CA THR A 30 -12.51 7.20 3.75
C THR A 30 -12.12 8.03 2.52
N LYS A 31 -11.50 9.20 2.68
CA LYS A 31 -11.00 10.04 1.58
C LYS A 31 -9.54 9.75 1.25
N ASP A 32 -8.76 9.30 2.22
CA ASP A 32 -7.34 9.01 2.03
C ASP A 32 -7.14 7.63 1.39
N ASP A 33 -6.46 7.64 0.24
CA ASP A 33 -6.14 6.48 -0.57
C ASP A 33 -5.33 5.43 0.20
N LYS A 34 -4.49 5.85 1.16
CA LYS A 34 -3.68 4.93 1.97
C LYS A 34 -4.56 4.00 2.80
N TYR A 35 -5.51 4.57 3.53
CA TYR A 35 -6.38 3.79 4.40
C TYR A 35 -7.41 3.00 3.59
N THR A 36 -7.99 3.60 2.55
CA THR A 36 -9.01 2.93 1.74
C THR A 36 -8.45 1.72 0.97
N VAL A 37 -7.32 1.90 0.29
CA VAL A 37 -6.66 0.81 -0.44
C VAL A 37 -6.14 -0.26 0.51
N ALA A 38 -5.51 0.12 1.63
CA ALA A 38 -5.04 -0.86 2.63
C ALA A 38 -6.19 -1.67 3.22
N THR A 39 -7.31 -1.01 3.57
CA THR A 39 -8.49 -1.69 4.14
C THR A 39 -9.10 -2.67 3.15
N TYR A 40 -9.21 -2.31 1.88
CA TYR A 40 -9.78 -3.20 0.86
C TYR A 40 -8.85 -4.38 0.52
N LEU A 41 -7.54 -4.16 0.48
CA LEU A 41 -6.54 -5.20 0.24
C LEU A 41 -6.32 -6.12 1.44
N ASP A 42 -6.78 -5.76 2.64
CA ASP A 42 -6.80 -6.65 3.79
C ASP A 42 -7.95 -7.67 3.65
N PRO A 43 -7.66 -8.98 3.48
CA PRO A 43 -8.69 -10.00 3.30
C PRO A 43 -9.67 -10.12 4.48
N ARG A 44 -9.33 -9.58 5.65
CA ARG A 44 -10.21 -9.59 6.83
C ARG A 44 -11.34 -8.58 6.71
N TYR A 45 -11.07 -7.44 6.06
CA TYR A 45 -12.00 -6.31 6.00
C TYR A 45 -12.67 -6.19 4.64
N LYS A 46 -11.90 -6.17 3.54
CA LYS A 46 -12.41 -6.01 2.16
C LYS A 46 -13.41 -4.86 2.05
N SER A 47 -14.65 -5.14 1.64
CA SER A 47 -15.75 -4.17 1.47
C SER A 47 -16.51 -3.85 2.77
N TYR A 48 -16.18 -4.48 3.91
CA TYR A 48 -17.03 -4.44 5.12
C TYR A 48 -17.25 -3.05 5.70
N PHE A 49 -16.24 -2.16 5.61
CA PHE A 49 -16.31 -0.80 6.14
C PHE A 49 -16.70 0.25 5.11
N PHE A 50 -17.06 -0.17 3.89
CA PHE A 50 -17.38 0.72 2.79
C PHE A 50 -18.88 0.70 2.50
N SER A 51 -19.40 1.84 2.05
CA SER A 51 -20.69 1.89 1.35
C SER A 51 -20.54 1.28 -0.06
N SER A 52 -21.65 0.89 -0.69
CA SER A 52 -21.60 0.33 -2.05
C SER A 52 -20.85 1.24 -3.03
N ILE A 53 -21.15 2.55 -3.00
CA ILE A 53 -20.55 3.55 -3.87
C ILE A 53 -19.04 3.70 -3.60
N THR A 54 -18.65 3.76 -2.33
CA THR A 54 -17.23 3.91 -1.97
C THR A 54 -16.43 2.64 -2.30
N THR A 55 -17.05 1.47 -2.18
CA THR A 55 -16.43 0.19 -2.57
C THR A 55 -16.07 0.20 -4.06
N GLU A 56 -17.01 0.55 -4.94
CA GLU A 56 -16.78 0.60 -6.39
C GLU A 56 -15.67 1.60 -6.77
N GLN A 57 -15.64 2.77 -6.13
CA GLN A 57 -14.59 3.76 -6.36
C GLN A 57 -13.21 3.23 -5.95
N VAL A 58 -13.12 2.54 -4.81
CA VAL A 58 -11.87 1.91 -4.34
C VAL A 58 -11.46 0.76 -5.26
N GLU A 59 -12.40 -0.05 -5.74
CA GLU A 59 -12.16 -1.13 -6.68
C GLU A 59 -11.55 -0.62 -8.00
N VAL A 60 -12.18 0.37 -8.62
CA VAL A 60 -11.67 1.01 -9.85
C VAL A 60 -10.29 1.60 -9.63
N LYS A 61 -10.08 2.24 -8.46
CA LYS A 61 -8.78 2.82 -8.11
C LYS A 61 -7.68 1.77 -8.00
N ILE A 62 -7.93 0.66 -7.32
CA ILE A 62 -6.96 -0.44 -7.18
C ILE A 62 -6.63 -1.07 -8.54
N LEU A 63 -7.63 -1.26 -9.39
CA LEU A 63 -7.43 -1.73 -10.77
C LEU A 63 -6.52 -0.80 -11.56
N ASN A 64 -6.82 0.50 -11.59
CA ASN A 64 -6.03 1.51 -12.30
C ASN A 64 -4.59 1.59 -11.78
N MET A 65 -4.39 1.51 -10.47
CA MET A 65 -3.08 1.45 -9.86
C MET A 65 -2.30 0.19 -10.25
N THR A 66 -2.97 -0.96 -10.29
CA THR A 66 -2.37 -2.25 -10.69
C THR A 66 -1.91 -2.21 -12.14
N ILE A 67 -2.76 -1.69 -13.03
CA ILE A 67 -2.47 -1.55 -14.46
C ILE A 67 -1.28 -0.62 -14.67
N SER A 68 -1.34 0.59 -14.09
CA SER A 68 -0.26 1.60 -14.20
C SER A 68 1.09 1.04 -13.74
N ARG A 69 1.11 0.32 -12.62
CA ARG A 69 2.34 -0.26 -12.07
C ARG A 69 2.88 -1.42 -12.91
N THR A 70 1.99 -2.23 -13.48
CA THR A 70 2.37 -3.32 -14.37
C THR A 70 2.95 -2.80 -15.68
N ARG A 71 2.37 -1.72 -16.25
CA ARG A 71 2.89 -1.04 -17.44
C ARG A 71 4.29 -0.48 -17.19
N GLN A 72 4.48 0.27 -16.11
CA GLN A 72 5.77 0.84 -15.74
C GLN A 72 6.85 -0.25 -15.57
N SER A 73 6.50 -1.40 -14.99
CA SER A 73 7.46 -2.49 -14.79
C SER A 73 7.92 -3.13 -16.11
N ARG A 74 7.04 -3.22 -17.12
CA ARG A 74 7.37 -3.75 -18.47
C ARG A 74 8.22 -2.79 -19.30
N GLU A 75 8.00 -1.48 -19.16
CA GLU A 75 8.84 -0.47 -19.82
C GLU A 75 10.29 -0.52 -19.33
N LEU A 76 10.51 -0.81 -18.03
CA LEU A 76 11.85 -1.00 -17.49
C LEU A 76 12.53 -2.28 -18.01
N THR A 77 11.79 -3.38 -18.23
CA THR A 77 12.38 -4.65 -18.70
C THR A 77 12.69 -4.65 -20.19
N ASN A 78 11.98 -3.85 -20.99
CA ASN A 78 12.23 -3.76 -22.44
C ASN A 78 13.47 -2.91 -22.79
N SER A 79 14.10 -2.27 -21.81
CA SER A 79 15.30 -1.43 -21.97
C SER A 79 16.60 -2.13 -21.57
N THR A 80 16.59 -3.43 -21.23
CA THR A 80 17.81 -4.10 -20.76
C THR A 80 17.91 -5.52 -21.33
N TYR A 81 18.65 -5.66 -22.43
CA TYR A 81 19.31 -6.92 -22.78
C TYR A 81 20.44 -7.16 -21.77
N ASP A 82 20.30 -8.15 -20.89
CA ASP A 82 21.13 -9.37 -20.87
C ASP A 82 21.07 -10.10 -19.50
N ASP A 83 21.03 -11.42 -19.63
CA ASP A 83 21.34 -12.54 -18.75
C ASP A 83 20.80 -12.71 -17.31
N SER A 84 20.57 -13.99 -17.07
CA SER A 84 19.99 -14.84 -16.03
C SER A 84 20.08 -14.53 -14.52
N VAL A 85 19.12 -15.22 -13.85
CA VAL A 85 19.02 -15.65 -12.44
C VAL A 85 18.21 -14.76 -11.47
N SER A 86 17.01 -15.27 -11.18
CA SER A 86 16.27 -15.29 -9.92
C SER A 86 16.61 -14.28 -8.79
N CYS A 87 15.51 -13.69 -8.32
CA CYS A 87 15.18 -13.26 -6.96
C CYS A 87 15.79 -11.95 -6.40
N VAL A 88 14.85 -11.13 -5.91
CA VAL A 88 14.98 -9.95 -5.06
C VAL A 88 15.39 -8.65 -5.76
N VAL A 89 14.46 -8.07 -6.52
CA VAL A 89 14.51 -6.64 -6.88
C VAL A 89 14.01 -5.82 -5.70
N TYR A 90 14.93 -5.25 -4.91
CA TYR A 90 14.60 -4.17 -3.99
C TYR A 90 14.32 -2.88 -4.80
N PRO A 91 13.26 -2.12 -4.50
CA PRO A 91 13.02 -0.86 -5.19
C PRO A 91 14.08 0.17 -4.80
N LYS A 92 14.79 0.72 -5.80
CA LYS A 92 15.63 1.93 -5.67
C LYS A 92 14.76 3.08 -5.14
N ARG A 93 14.92 3.45 -3.87
CA ARG A 93 14.33 4.67 -3.29
C ARG A 93 14.94 5.90 -3.98
N ARG A 94 14.13 6.69 -4.69
CA ARG A 94 14.48 8.08 -5.00
C ARG A 94 14.46 8.89 -3.70
N ARG A 95 15.54 9.62 -3.47
CA ARG A 95 15.70 10.58 -2.38
C ARG A 95 14.88 11.82 -2.72
N THR A 96 13.77 12.04 -2.03
CA THR A 96 12.95 13.25 -2.20
C THR A 96 13.64 14.43 -1.52
N GLN A 97 14.02 15.44 -2.31
CA GLN A 97 14.30 16.78 -1.82
C GLN A 97 12.95 17.49 -1.59
N ILE A 98 12.89 18.26 -0.52
CA ILE A 98 11.77 19.11 -0.12
C ILE A 98 11.80 20.33 -1.03
N GLU A 99 10.69 20.64 -1.69
CA GLU A 99 10.31 21.98 -2.15
C GLU A 99 8.81 22.00 -2.54
N ASP A 100 8.25 23.21 -2.47
CA ASP A 100 6.88 23.57 -2.08
C ASP A 100 5.71 23.31 -3.08
N GLU A 101 4.51 23.49 -2.54
CA GLU A 101 3.15 23.50 -3.11
C GLU A 101 2.98 23.62 -4.64
N VAL A 102 2.16 22.73 -5.23
CA VAL A 102 1.00 23.09 -6.09
C VAL A 102 -0.05 21.95 -6.01
N GLN A 103 -1.31 22.26 -5.69
CA GLN A 103 -2.44 21.35 -5.79
C GLN A 103 -2.81 21.04 -7.25
N PRO A 104 -3.20 19.80 -7.61
CA PRO A 104 -3.99 19.55 -8.81
C PRO A 104 -5.46 19.25 -8.47
N THR A 105 -6.29 19.85 -9.31
CA THR A 105 -7.74 19.96 -9.28
C THR A 105 -8.46 18.64 -9.59
N SER A 106 -9.70 18.52 -9.10
CA SER A 106 -10.49 17.30 -8.97
C SER A 106 -11.17 16.77 -10.25
N SER A 107 -10.57 16.91 -11.44
CA SER A 107 -11.22 16.51 -12.71
C SER A 107 -10.73 15.17 -13.28
N SER A 108 -9.78 14.50 -12.64
CA SER A 108 -9.08 13.34 -13.23
C SER A 108 -9.88 12.02 -13.25
N MET A 109 -10.90 11.84 -12.40
CA MET A 109 -11.62 10.55 -12.30
C MET A 109 -12.49 10.22 -13.52
N MET A 110 -13.15 11.22 -14.14
CA MET A 110 -14.01 11.00 -15.32
C MET A 110 -13.23 10.64 -16.58
N ASN A 111 -11.93 10.94 -16.65
CA ASN A 111 -11.12 10.69 -17.84
C ASN A 111 -10.73 9.21 -17.99
N SER A 112 -10.65 8.45 -16.88
CA SER A 112 -10.20 7.05 -16.92
C SER A 112 -11.27 6.09 -17.45
N SER A 113 -12.54 6.31 -17.08
CA SER A 113 -13.67 5.58 -17.68
C SER A 113 -13.89 5.96 -19.14
N PHE A 114 -13.58 7.22 -19.51
CA PHE A 114 -13.63 7.68 -20.89
C PHE A 114 -12.52 7.04 -21.73
N GLN A 115 -11.28 6.97 -21.23
CA GLN A 115 -10.16 6.29 -21.90
C GLN A 115 -10.44 4.79 -22.16
N LEU A 116 -11.17 4.13 -21.26
CA LEU A 116 -11.59 2.74 -21.41
C LEU A 116 -12.64 2.57 -22.52
N LEU A 117 -13.63 3.48 -22.57
CA LEU A 117 -14.66 3.48 -23.62
C LEU A 117 -14.07 3.85 -24.98
N GLU A 118 -13.14 4.81 -25.01
CA GLU A 118 -12.44 5.28 -26.20
C GLU A 118 -11.53 4.18 -26.77
N SER A 119 -10.80 3.47 -25.92
CA SER A 119 -10.01 2.29 -26.33
C SER A 119 -10.88 1.16 -26.93
N MET A 120 -12.15 1.03 -26.53
CA MET A 120 -13.10 0.04 -27.07
C MET A 120 -13.79 0.52 -28.36
N LEU A 121 -13.87 1.84 -28.58
CA LEU A 121 -14.52 2.46 -29.75
C LEU A 121 -13.52 2.79 -30.88
N SER A 122 -12.22 2.89 -30.58
CA SER A 122 -11.16 3.20 -31.56
C SER A 122 -10.77 2.02 -32.47
N THR A 123 -11.47 0.89 -32.42
CA THR A 123 -11.35 -0.15 -33.45
C THR A 123 -12.18 0.27 -34.67
N ASN A 124 -11.62 1.14 -35.51
CA ASN A 124 -11.92 1.26 -36.94
C ASN A 124 -11.03 2.39 -37.50
N GLU A 125 -9.89 2.00 -38.07
CA GLU A 125 -9.25 2.55 -39.29
C GLU A 125 -7.78 2.08 -39.33
N ASP A 126 -7.59 1.02 -40.11
CA ASP A 126 -6.43 0.58 -40.89
C ASP A 126 -4.97 0.75 -40.38
N GLN A 127 -4.27 -0.40 -40.46
CA GLN A 127 -2.83 -0.65 -40.61
C GLN A 127 -1.97 -1.04 -39.37
N GLU A 128 -1.58 -2.33 -39.39
CA GLU A 128 -0.32 -2.93 -38.92
C GLU A 128 0.12 -2.77 -37.44
N ILE A 129 -0.75 -3.04 -36.46
CA ILE A 129 -0.35 -3.27 -35.06
C ILE A 129 -1.19 -4.40 -34.44
N SER A 130 -1.08 -5.63 -34.95
CA SER A 130 -1.95 -6.73 -34.51
C SER A 130 -1.40 -7.57 -33.34
N THR A 131 -0.11 -7.48 -32.99
CA THR A 131 0.45 -8.32 -31.91
C THR A 131 0.47 -7.61 -30.56
N THR A 132 0.96 -6.36 -30.52
CA THR A 132 1.13 -5.63 -29.25
C THR A 132 -0.18 -5.14 -28.62
N THR A 133 -1.22 -4.91 -29.42
CA THR A 133 -2.55 -4.51 -28.94
C THR A 133 -3.24 -5.69 -28.26
N ASN A 134 -3.22 -6.86 -28.90
CA ASN A 134 -3.71 -8.11 -28.33
C ASN A 134 -3.04 -8.47 -27.00
N GLU A 135 -1.72 -8.29 -26.86
CA GLU A 135 -1.02 -8.55 -25.59
C GLU A 135 -1.44 -7.60 -24.46
N ARG A 136 -1.68 -6.32 -24.78
CA ARG A 136 -2.14 -5.32 -23.79
C ARG A 136 -3.56 -5.63 -23.31
N ASP A 137 -4.43 -6.03 -24.23
CA ASP A 137 -5.82 -6.39 -23.93
C ASP A 137 -5.86 -7.69 -23.11
N ASN A 138 -5.05 -8.68 -23.47
CA ASN A 138 -4.91 -9.93 -22.71
C ASN A 138 -4.41 -9.68 -21.28
N LEU A 139 -3.41 -8.81 -21.09
CA LEU A 139 -2.92 -8.43 -19.76
C LEU A 139 -3.99 -7.73 -18.93
N LEU A 140 -4.77 -6.84 -19.55
CA LEU A 140 -5.84 -6.12 -18.88
C LEU A 140 -6.92 -7.09 -18.39
N LEU A 141 -7.33 -8.02 -19.27
CA LEU A 141 -8.29 -9.07 -18.95
C LEU A 141 -7.78 -9.97 -17.82
N GLU A 142 -6.49 -10.34 -17.82
CA GLU A 142 -5.88 -11.12 -16.75
C GLU A 142 -5.92 -10.37 -15.40
N ILE A 143 -5.50 -9.10 -15.37
CA ILE A 143 -5.55 -8.27 -14.16
C ILE A 143 -6.98 -8.18 -13.63
N GLN A 144 -7.95 -7.93 -14.52
CA GLN A 144 -9.35 -7.83 -14.14
C GLN A 144 -9.89 -9.16 -13.62
N SER A 145 -9.57 -10.29 -14.27
CA SER A 145 -9.98 -11.62 -13.82
C SER A 145 -9.46 -11.92 -12.41
N HIS A 146 -8.15 -11.73 -12.17
CA HIS A 146 -7.55 -11.94 -10.86
C HIS A 146 -8.17 -11.06 -9.77
N PHE A 147 -8.49 -9.80 -10.09
CA PHE A 147 -9.15 -8.90 -9.15
C PHE A 147 -10.59 -9.32 -8.84
N GLN A 148 -11.35 -9.76 -9.85
CA GLN A 148 -12.71 -10.27 -9.66
C GLN A 148 -12.71 -11.56 -8.84
N GLU A 149 -11.73 -12.43 -9.01
CA GLU A 149 -11.55 -13.61 -8.15
C GLU A 149 -11.26 -13.22 -6.71
N TYR A 150 -10.35 -12.27 -6.46
CA TYR A 150 -10.06 -11.76 -5.11
C TYR A 150 -11.32 -11.20 -4.43
N LYS A 151 -12.17 -10.49 -5.19
CA LYS A 151 -13.45 -9.96 -4.70
C LYS A 151 -14.39 -11.07 -4.22
N LYS A 152 -14.40 -12.22 -4.90
CA LYS A 152 -15.23 -13.40 -4.56
C LYS A 152 -14.72 -14.18 -3.36
N GLU A 153 -13.43 -14.07 -3.04
CA GLU A 153 -12.86 -14.77 -1.88
C GLU A 153 -13.58 -14.36 -0.58
N LYS A 154 -13.72 -15.29 0.36
CA LYS A 154 -14.36 -15.00 1.65
C LYS A 154 -13.47 -14.10 2.51
N ARG A 155 -14.08 -13.40 3.47
CA ARG A 155 -13.34 -12.70 4.52
C ARG A 155 -12.68 -13.71 5.44
N LEU A 156 -11.47 -13.39 5.91
CA LEU A 156 -10.65 -14.27 6.72
C LEU A 156 -10.46 -13.71 8.13
N ASN A 157 -10.06 -14.58 9.06
CA ASN A 157 -9.69 -14.22 10.43
C ASN A 157 -8.21 -14.49 10.73
N GLU A 158 -7.43 -14.85 9.71
CA GLU A 158 -6.00 -15.18 9.81
C GLU A 158 -5.12 -13.97 9.51
N ASP A 159 -3.79 -14.14 9.64
CA ASP A 159 -2.82 -13.11 9.28
C ASP A 159 -2.91 -12.80 7.76
N PRO A 160 -3.25 -11.55 7.37
CA PRO A 160 -3.40 -11.18 5.98
C PRO A 160 -2.10 -11.34 5.18
N LEU A 161 -0.93 -11.12 5.79
CA LEU A 161 0.35 -11.23 5.11
C LEU A 161 0.71 -12.69 4.80
N VAL A 162 0.36 -13.61 5.69
CA VAL A 162 0.52 -15.05 5.46
C VAL A 162 -0.40 -15.51 4.32
N TRP A 163 -1.66 -15.07 4.31
CA TRP A 163 -2.59 -15.42 3.24
C TRP A 163 -2.11 -14.92 1.87
N TRP A 164 -1.67 -13.66 1.78
CA TRP A 164 -1.12 -13.09 0.54
C TRP A 164 0.16 -13.80 0.09
N LYS A 165 0.98 -14.30 1.03
CA LYS A 165 2.16 -15.11 0.71
C LYS A 165 1.78 -16.44 0.08
N LEU A 166 0.80 -17.15 0.64
CA LEU A 166 0.32 -18.43 0.12
C LEU A 166 -0.35 -18.28 -1.26
N ASN A 167 -1.16 -17.24 -1.45
CA ASN A 167 -1.88 -16.96 -2.69
C ASN A 167 -1.09 -16.09 -3.69
N SER A 168 0.21 -15.91 -3.44
CA SER A 168 1.07 -15.06 -4.27
C SER A 168 1.12 -15.47 -5.74
N HIS A 169 1.08 -16.78 -6.00
CA HIS A 169 1.08 -17.32 -7.35
C HIS A 169 -0.20 -16.99 -8.12
N LYS A 170 -1.34 -16.87 -7.43
CA LYS A 170 -2.67 -16.60 -7.98
C LYS A 170 -2.89 -15.11 -8.22
N TYR A 171 -2.42 -14.26 -7.30
CA TYR A 171 -2.68 -12.81 -7.35
C TYR A 171 -1.40 -11.98 -7.58
N ARG A 172 -0.54 -12.44 -8.49
CA ARG A 172 0.78 -11.84 -8.76
C ARG A 172 0.71 -10.33 -9.01
N ASN A 173 -0.34 -9.90 -9.72
CA ASN A 173 -0.48 -8.52 -10.19
C ASN A 173 -0.87 -7.58 -9.04
N LEU A 174 -1.55 -8.09 -8.00
CA LEU A 174 -1.95 -7.32 -6.83
C LEU A 174 -0.84 -7.26 -5.76
N LEU A 175 0.05 -8.25 -5.69
CA LEU A 175 1.12 -8.31 -4.69
C LEU A 175 1.97 -7.04 -4.55
N PRO A 176 2.34 -6.33 -5.63
CA PRO A 176 3.08 -5.09 -5.48
C PRO A 176 2.32 -4.08 -4.63
N LEU A 177 1.01 -3.92 -4.86
CA LEU A 177 0.17 -3.00 -4.07
C LEU A 177 -0.01 -3.52 -2.65
N VAL A 178 -0.28 -4.81 -2.46
CA VAL A 178 -0.39 -5.43 -1.14
C VAL A 178 0.86 -5.16 -0.30
N ARG A 179 2.05 -5.37 -0.85
CA ARG A 179 3.32 -5.08 -0.17
C ARG A 179 3.51 -3.60 0.14
N GLN A 180 2.95 -2.71 -0.65
CA GLN A 180 3.08 -1.27 -0.41
C GLN A 180 2.11 -0.79 0.68
N TYR A 181 0.87 -1.29 0.67
CA TYR A 181 -0.21 -0.78 1.52
C TYR A 181 -0.41 -1.57 2.81
N LEU A 182 -0.04 -2.85 2.86
CA LEU A 182 -0.11 -3.65 4.10
C LEU A 182 1.19 -3.66 4.90
N SER A 183 2.30 -3.13 4.36
CA SER A 183 3.59 -3.07 5.08
C SER A 183 3.76 -1.81 5.93
N VAL A 184 2.67 -1.16 6.36
CA VAL A 184 2.79 0.10 7.11
C VAL A 184 3.48 -0.18 8.45
N PRO A 185 4.69 0.36 8.69
CA PRO A 185 5.38 0.15 9.94
C PRO A 185 4.69 0.97 11.04
N SER A 186 4.49 0.36 12.20
CA SER A 186 4.09 1.07 13.41
C SER A 186 5.27 1.91 13.95
N SER A 187 4.99 3.08 14.53
CA SER A 187 6.02 3.93 15.18
C SER A 187 6.73 3.21 16.32
N VAL A 188 6.11 2.18 16.90
CA VAL A 188 6.66 1.37 17.99
C VAL A 188 8.03 0.79 17.63
N ALA A 189 8.22 0.31 16.40
CA ALA A 189 9.51 -0.26 15.98
C ALA A 189 10.62 0.82 15.93
N SER A 190 10.29 2.02 15.47
CA SER A 190 11.23 3.16 15.51
C SER A 190 11.48 3.65 16.93
N GLU A 191 10.49 3.64 17.81
CA GLU A 191 10.65 4.03 19.21
C GLU A 191 11.54 3.04 19.98
N GLN A 192 11.37 1.73 19.74
CA GLN A 192 12.26 0.70 20.27
C GLN A 192 13.70 0.91 19.78
N LEU A 193 13.86 1.16 18.47
CA LEU A 193 15.15 1.46 17.84
C LEU A 193 15.84 2.66 18.52
N PHE A 194 15.11 3.74 18.79
CA PHE A 194 15.66 4.94 19.44
C PHE A 194 15.89 4.76 20.94
N SER A 195 15.05 3.98 21.62
CA SER A 195 15.24 3.64 23.04
C SER A 195 16.51 2.81 23.23
N GLU A 196 16.74 1.81 22.38
CA GLU A 196 17.98 1.03 22.38
C GLU A 196 19.21 1.84 21.94
N ALA A 197 19.03 2.86 21.09
CA ALA A 197 20.11 3.75 20.69
C ALA A 197 20.71 4.52 21.89
N GLY A 198 19.96 4.69 22.98
CA GLY A 198 20.48 5.23 24.24
C GLY A 198 21.69 4.45 24.77
N LEU A 199 21.75 3.13 24.55
CA LEU A 199 22.90 2.28 24.91
C LEU A 199 24.15 2.56 24.06
N ILE A 200 24.00 3.14 22.87
CA ILE A 200 25.12 3.55 22.01
C ILE A 200 25.73 4.87 22.53
N TYR A 201 24.93 5.70 23.21
CA TYR A 201 25.29 7.01 23.76
C TYR A 201 25.63 6.98 25.27
N VAL A 202 26.04 5.83 25.81
CA VAL A 202 26.48 5.70 27.23
C VAL A 202 27.67 6.63 27.52
N GLU A 203 27.83 7.01 28.79
CA GLU A 203 28.71 8.07 29.28
C GLU A 203 30.18 8.02 28.78
N HIS A 204 30.70 6.84 28.44
CA HIS A 204 32.04 6.65 27.87
C HIS A 204 32.16 6.94 26.37
N ARG A 205 31.05 7.21 25.67
CA ARG A 205 30.97 7.44 24.20
C ARG A 205 30.50 8.85 23.82
N LYS A 206 30.72 9.85 24.68
CA LYS A 206 30.35 11.28 24.49
C LYS A 206 30.87 11.94 23.19
N ARG A 207 31.74 11.29 22.42
CA ARG A 207 32.32 11.80 21.15
C ARG A 207 31.80 11.09 19.88
N LEU A 208 30.76 10.26 19.98
CA LEU A 208 30.21 9.58 18.81
C LEU A 208 29.34 10.53 17.96
N LEU A 209 29.82 10.86 16.76
CA LEU A 209 29.05 11.61 15.76
C LEU A 209 27.74 10.89 15.40
N GLY A 210 26.66 11.64 15.20
CA GLY A 210 25.34 11.10 14.85
C GLY A 210 25.35 10.20 13.60
N VAL A 211 26.18 10.52 12.61
CA VAL A 211 26.35 9.68 11.41
C VAL A 211 26.92 8.30 11.74
N LYS A 212 27.87 8.22 12.68
CA LYS A 212 28.46 6.94 13.13
C LYS A 212 27.45 6.16 13.98
N ALA A 213 26.70 6.84 14.84
CA ALA A 213 25.64 6.23 15.62
C ALA A 213 24.54 5.61 14.73
N ALA A 214 24.10 6.34 13.70
CA ALA A 214 23.12 5.84 12.73
C ALA A 214 23.62 4.57 12.00
N LYS A 215 24.90 4.54 11.59
CA LYS A 215 25.52 3.34 10.98
C LYS A 215 25.57 2.16 11.95
N LEU A 216 25.98 2.38 13.19
CA LEU A 216 26.02 1.34 14.21
C LEU A 216 24.63 0.77 14.50
N LEU A 217 23.63 1.65 14.60
CA LEU A 217 22.24 1.26 14.83
C LEU A 217 21.68 0.46 13.65
N PHE A 218 21.96 0.89 12.42
CA PHE A 218 21.61 0.15 11.21
C PHE A 218 22.23 -1.25 11.21
N ILE A 219 23.54 -1.35 11.47
CA ILE A 219 24.25 -2.63 11.51
C ILE A 219 23.65 -3.53 12.60
N LYS A 220 23.51 -3.02 13.83
CA LYS A 220 22.99 -3.78 14.98
C LYS A 220 21.62 -4.41 14.69
N TYR A 221 20.69 -3.64 14.11
CA TYR A 221 19.33 -4.11 13.84
C TYR A 221 19.23 -5.02 12.61
N ASN A 222 20.06 -4.82 11.59
CA ASN A 222 20.00 -5.63 10.37
C ASN A 222 20.93 -6.86 10.43
N LEU A 223 21.87 -6.92 11.37
CA LEU A 223 22.80 -8.06 11.52
C LEU A 223 22.08 -9.42 11.65
N PRO A 224 21.02 -9.56 12.48
CA PRO A 224 20.31 -10.82 12.61
C PRO A 224 19.63 -11.27 11.30
N LEU A 225 19.22 -10.32 10.45
CA LEU A 225 18.63 -10.62 9.13
C LEU A 225 19.65 -11.25 8.17
N LEU A 226 20.94 -11.05 8.42
CA LEU A 226 22.03 -11.60 7.62
C LEU A 226 22.52 -12.97 8.12
N ASN A 227 21.90 -13.53 9.17
CA ASN A 227 22.37 -14.75 9.84
C ASN A 227 23.86 -14.69 10.25
N PHE A 228 24.38 -13.49 10.51
CA PHE A 228 25.78 -13.30 10.87
C PHE A 228 26.05 -13.83 12.27
N LYS A 229 26.99 -14.77 12.40
CA LYS A 229 27.45 -15.30 13.69
C LYS A 229 28.72 -14.57 14.12
N TYR A 230 28.76 -14.16 15.37
CA TYR A 230 29.89 -13.48 16.01
C TYR A 230 31.09 -14.40 16.21
#